data_AF-A0A6L2PZB2-F1
#
_entry.id   AF-A0A6L2PZB2-F1
#
_cell.length_a   1.000
_cell.length_b   1.000
_cell.length_c   1.000
_cell.angle_alpha   90.00
_cell.angle_beta   90.00
_cell.angle_gamma   90.00
#
_symmetry.space_group_name_H-M   'P 1'
#
loop_
_entity.id
_entity.type
_entity.pdbx_description
1 polymer ?
#
loop_
_entity_poly.entity_id
_entity_poly.type
_entity_poly.pdbx_seq_one_letter_code
_entity_poly.pdbx_strand_id
1 'polypeptide(L)'
;MGSPDQCPSIISRSQWQARPPVSTPETLSVPVNYTVIHHGGSNSYCTTQTACAAIVRAYQNYHIDSNGWNDIGYNFVVGEDGNVYEGRGWNAVGAHAPTYNTKSIGICIIGDFTSLLETAVSSGSVPSLRVIIVHTHFLADRLPNQAALNAVKQLIQCGVDSNKIRSTYQLIGHRQNTASSTDCPGNALYNEIKSWSHWTANPKSVNGIQIAGEKEDPINDAA
;
A
#
# COMPACT_ATOMS: atom_id res chain seq x y z
N MET A 1 7.81 -4.33 -24.07
CA MET A 1 6.81 -4.73 -23.07
C MET A 1 7.37 -5.95 -22.36
N GLY A 2 7.62 -5.88 -21.06
CA GLY A 2 8.25 -6.98 -20.30
C GLY A 2 7.29 -8.15 -20.11
N SER A 3 7.84 -9.37 -19.98
CA SER A 3 7.09 -10.59 -19.70
C SER A 3 6.36 -10.49 -18.35
N PRO A 4 5.12 -10.99 -18.21
CA PRO A 4 4.40 -11.05 -16.93
C PRO A 4 5.12 -11.86 -15.84
N ASP A 5 6.11 -12.69 -16.20
CA ASP A 5 6.79 -13.62 -15.28
C ASP A 5 8.15 -13.13 -14.77
N GLN A 6 8.53 -11.88 -15.04
CA GLN A 6 9.81 -11.33 -14.60
C GLN A 6 9.63 -10.44 -13.35
N CYS A 7 10.45 -10.70 -12.32
CA CYS A 7 10.60 -9.79 -11.18
C CYS A 7 10.81 -8.34 -11.66
N PRO A 8 10.17 -7.34 -11.01
CA PRO A 8 10.29 -5.96 -11.45
C PRO A 8 11.71 -5.43 -11.19
N SER A 9 12.06 -4.34 -11.86
CA SER A 9 13.29 -3.61 -11.56
C SER A 9 13.21 -3.04 -10.14
N ILE A 10 14.01 -3.60 -9.22
CA ILE A 10 14.15 -3.09 -7.86
C ILE A 10 15.34 -2.12 -7.82
N ILE A 11 15.04 -0.84 -7.69
CA ILE A 11 16.00 0.23 -7.42
C ILE A 11 16.45 0.10 -5.98
N SER A 12 17.70 -0.35 -5.80
CA SER A 12 18.32 -0.55 -4.49
C SER A 12 18.43 0.76 -3.72
N ARG A 13 18.58 0.63 -2.39
CA ARG A 13 18.85 1.76 -1.49
C ARG A 13 19.95 2.70 -1.98
N SER A 14 21.05 2.15 -2.49
CA SER A 14 22.15 2.95 -3.03
C SER A 14 21.76 3.75 -4.28
N GLN A 15 20.97 3.16 -5.19
CA GLN A 15 20.58 3.78 -6.46
C GLN A 15 19.62 4.95 -6.27
N TRP A 16 18.73 4.90 -5.26
CA TRP A 16 17.90 6.04 -4.90
C TRP A 16 18.52 6.96 -3.84
N GLN A 17 19.79 6.73 -3.47
CA GLN A 17 20.55 7.55 -2.51
C GLN A 17 19.87 7.58 -1.13
N ALA A 18 19.49 6.41 -0.63
CA ALA A 18 19.02 6.22 0.73
C ALA A 18 20.08 6.64 1.73
N ARG A 19 19.66 7.34 2.79
CA ARG A 19 20.52 7.41 3.97
C ARG A 19 20.51 6.08 4.74
N PRO A 20 21.54 5.80 5.57
CA PRO A 20 21.55 4.62 6.42
C PRO A 20 20.37 4.61 7.41
N PRO A 21 19.86 3.43 7.81
CA PRO A 21 19.00 3.31 8.98
C PRO A 21 19.70 3.84 10.24
N VAL A 22 18.92 4.36 11.20
CA VAL A 22 19.42 4.92 12.48
C VAL A 22 20.07 3.85 13.35
N SER A 23 19.61 2.60 13.24
CA SER A 23 20.02 1.43 14.01
C SER A 23 19.83 0.16 13.18
N THR A 24 20.44 -0.95 13.63
CA THR A 24 20.36 -2.24 12.93
C THR A 24 18.90 -2.67 12.72
N PRO A 25 18.46 -2.97 11.48
CA PRO A 25 17.11 -3.44 11.23
C PRO A 25 16.80 -4.77 11.93
N GLU A 26 15.61 -4.87 12.53
CA GLU A 26 15.10 -6.14 13.04
C GLU A 26 14.83 -7.10 11.88
N THR A 27 15.24 -8.36 12.04
CA THR A 27 15.08 -9.40 11.00
C THR A 27 13.63 -9.85 10.89
N LEU A 28 13.11 -9.87 9.66
CA LEU A 28 11.79 -10.40 9.35
C LEU A 28 11.85 -11.91 9.12
N SER A 29 10.99 -12.67 9.82
CA SER A 29 10.83 -14.10 9.58
C SER A 29 10.04 -14.32 8.27
N VAL A 30 10.70 -14.90 7.27
CA VAL A 30 10.14 -15.21 5.94
C VAL A 30 9.99 -16.72 5.74
N PRO A 31 9.02 -17.20 4.94
CA PRO A 31 8.04 -16.42 4.17
C PRO A 31 6.93 -15.82 5.04
N VAL A 32 6.54 -14.58 4.73
CA VAL A 32 5.45 -13.88 5.44
C VAL A 32 4.06 -14.34 4.98
N ASN A 33 3.06 -14.12 5.84
CA ASN A 33 1.67 -14.50 5.58
C ASN A 33 0.83 -13.37 4.96
N TYR A 34 1.33 -12.13 4.94
CA TYR A 34 0.56 -10.97 4.53
C TYR A 34 1.34 -10.03 3.61
N THR A 35 0.60 -9.37 2.73
CA THR A 35 1.06 -8.19 2.00
C THR A 35 0.11 -7.05 2.32
N VAL A 36 0.63 -5.90 2.75
CA VAL A 36 -0.18 -4.73 3.10
C VAL A 36 0.05 -3.64 2.08
N ILE A 37 -1.00 -3.21 1.40
CA ILE A 37 -0.96 -2.14 0.39
C ILE A 37 -1.22 -0.78 1.05
N HIS A 38 -0.35 0.17 0.70
CA HIS A 38 -0.38 1.56 1.16
C HIS A 38 -0.38 2.53 -0.02
N HIS A 39 -0.80 3.76 0.26
CA HIS A 39 -0.47 4.92 -0.55
C HIS A 39 0.48 5.86 0.21
N GLY A 40 1.04 6.84 -0.49
CA GLY A 40 1.91 7.84 0.12
C GLY A 40 1.19 8.90 0.95
N GLY A 41 -0.11 9.12 0.71
CA GLY A 41 -0.93 10.11 1.43
C GLY A 41 -0.59 11.56 1.10
N SER A 42 0.20 11.80 0.06
CA SER A 42 0.64 13.11 -0.41
C SER A 42 0.27 13.29 -1.87
N ASN A 43 -0.21 14.47 -2.27
CA ASN A 43 -0.44 14.86 -3.68
C ASN A 43 0.87 15.10 -4.45
N SER A 44 1.76 14.12 -4.42
CA SER A 44 3.03 14.08 -5.12
C SER A 44 3.10 12.81 -5.94
N TYR A 45 3.41 12.94 -7.22
CA TYR A 45 3.41 11.87 -8.20
C TYR A 45 4.69 11.97 -9.05
N CYS A 46 5.10 10.87 -9.67
CA CYS A 46 6.36 10.81 -10.39
C CYS A 46 6.32 9.76 -11.50
N THR A 47 6.89 10.10 -12.66
CA THR A 47 6.95 9.21 -13.84
C THR A 47 8.37 8.99 -14.35
N THR A 48 9.37 9.48 -13.63
CA THR A 48 10.79 9.25 -13.91
C THR A 48 11.49 8.75 -12.67
N GLN A 49 12.54 7.93 -12.86
CA GLN A 49 13.30 7.37 -11.75
C GLN A 49 13.85 8.46 -10.82
N THR A 50 14.36 9.56 -11.37
CA THR A 50 14.90 10.68 -10.59
C THR A 50 13.85 11.33 -9.70
N ALA A 51 12.65 11.59 -10.25
CA ALA A 51 11.56 12.21 -9.50
C ALA A 51 11.01 11.26 -8.43
N CYS A 52 10.82 9.98 -8.76
CA CYS A 52 10.35 8.99 -7.81
C CYS A 52 11.36 8.75 -6.69
N ALA A 53 12.64 8.62 -7.00
CA ALA A 53 13.70 8.53 -5.99
C ALA A 53 13.71 9.74 -5.04
N ALA A 54 13.39 10.95 -5.53
CA ALA A 54 13.29 12.14 -4.68
C ALA A 54 12.13 12.06 -3.68
N ILE A 55 10.97 11.55 -4.11
CA ILE A 55 9.82 11.33 -3.21
C ILE A 55 10.12 10.22 -2.20
N VAL A 56 10.77 9.12 -2.61
CA VAL A 56 11.17 8.04 -1.70
C VAL A 56 12.14 8.55 -0.62
N ARG A 57 13.12 9.41 -1.00
CA ARG A 57 13.98 10.11 -0.04
C ARG A 57 13.19 11.01 0.91
N ALA A 58 12.18 11.73 0.40
CA ALA A 58 11.33 12.56 1.26
C ALA A 58 10.54 11.72 2.28
N TYR A 59 10.00 10.55 1.89
CA TYR A 59 9.37 9.62 2.83
C TYR A 59 10.35 9.09 3.86
N GLN A 60 11.57 8.71 3.47
CA GLN A 60 12.60 8.28 4.42
C GLN A 60 12.97 9.41 5.39
N ASN A 61 13.10 10.63 4.89
CA ASN A 61 13.43 11.80 5.71
C ASN A 61 12.34 12.07 6.74
N TYR A 62 11.08 12.14 6.30
CA TYR A 62 9.94 12.32 7.20
C TYR A 62 9.86 11.21 8.28
N HIS A 63 9.99 9.94 7.89
CA HIS A 63 9.89 8.82 8.84
C HIS A 63 10.99 8.85 9.92
N ILE A 64 12.23 9.17 9.56
CA ILE A 64 13.31 9.22 10.55
C ILE A 64 13.29 10.56 11.32
N ASP A 65 13.21 11.70 10.64
CA ASP A 65 13.40 13.01 11.27
C ASP A 65 12.15 13.47 12.03
N SER A 66 10.96 13.19 11.50
CA SER A 66 9.69 13.63 12.09
C SER A 66 9.04 12.56 12.97
N ASN A 67 9.03 11.30 12.53
CA ASN A 67 8.42 10.22 13.32
C ASN A 67 9.40 9.52 14.27
N GLY A 68 10.70 9.80 14.18
CA GLY A 68 11.72 9.14 15.00
C GLY A 68 11.89 7.65 14.69
N TRP A 69 11.47 7.19 13.51
CA TRP A 69 11.58 5.78 13.14
C TRP A 69 13.00 5.43 12.72
N ASN A 70 13.32 4.14 12.77
CA ASN A 70 14.63 3.64 12.39
C ASN A 70 14.98 3.90 10.91
N ASP A 71 13.98 3.82 10.05
CA ASP A 71 14.10 3.95 8.59
C ASP A 71 12.72 4.24 7.99
N ILE A 72 12.65 4.40 6.66
CA ILE A 72 11.40 4.41 5.91
C ILE A 72 10.47 3.26 6.37
N GLY A 73 9.19 3.55 6.60
CA GLY A 73 8.28 2.59 7.23
C GLY A 73 7.93 1.37 6.37
N TYR A 74 7.99 1.51 5.04
CA TYR A 74 7.59 0.47 4.09
C TYR A 74 8.75 -0.46 3.72
N ASN A 75 8.44 -1.71 3.36
CA ASN A 75 9.42 -2.62 2.79
C ASN A 75 9.78 -2.20 1.36
N PHE A 76 8.78 -1.80 0.58
CA PHE A 76 8.95 -1.32 -0.79
C PHE A 76 8.06 -0.12 -1.08
N VAL A 77 8.53 0.74 -1.98
CA VAL A 77 7.77 1.87 -2.52
C VAL A 77 7.70 1.75 -4.03
N VAL A 78 6.57 2.07 -4.66
CA VAL A 78 6.36 1.93 -6.11
C VAL A 78 5.99 3.28 -6.70
N GLY A 79 6.68 3.68 -7.76
CA GLY A 79 6.41 4.90 -8.52
C GLY A 79 5.56 4.63 -9.76
N GLU A 80 4.95 5.68 -10.32
CA GLU A 80 4.26 5.63 -11.61
C GLU A 80 5.23 5.58 -12.80
N ASP A 81 6.54 5.60 -12.54
CA ASP A 81 7.58 5.18 -13.48
C ASP A 81 7.67 3.65 -13.66
N GLY A 82 6.90 2.88 -12.88
CA GLY A 82 6.87 1.42 -12.91
C GLY A 82 8.05 0.74 -12.19
N ASN A 83 8.89 1.51 -11.50
CA ASN A 83 9.99 0.96 -10.71
C ASN A 83 9.54 0.64 -9.28
N VAL A 84 10.19 -0.36 -8.69
CA VAL A 84 10.09 -0.66 -7.26
C VAL A 84 11.34 -0.10 -6.57
N TYR A 85 11.16 0.65 -5.51
CA TYR A 85 12.22 1.23 -4.69
C TYR A 85 12.34 0.42 -3.40
N GLU A 86 13.53 -0.11 -3.14
CA GLU A 86 13.83 -0.85 -1.93
C GLU A 86 13.78 0.08 -0.71
N GLY A 87 12.78 -0.11 0.16
CA GLY A 87 12.73 0.51 1.48
C GLY A 87 13.51 -0.35 2.47
N ARG A 88 12.81 -0.95 3.44
CA ARG A 88 13.41 -1.96 4.33
C ARG A 88 13.71 -3.30 3.64
N GLY A 89 13.14 -3.52 2.45
CA GLY A 89 13.40 -4.71 1.65
C GLY A 89 12.75 -5.98 2.20
N TRP A 90 13.22 -7.13 1.72
CA TRP A 90 12.57 -8.44 1.97
C TRP A 90 12.76 -9.02 3.37
N ASN A 91 13.84 -8.67 4.05
CA ASN A 91 14.30 -9.41 5.24
C ASN A 91 14.26 -8.57 6.53
N ALA A 92 13.62 -7.39 6.51
CA ALA A 92 13.55 -6.51 7.68
C ALA A 92 12.11 -6.14 8.02
N VAL A 93 11.84 -6.06 9.32
CA VAL A 93 10.53 -5.71 9.88
C VAL A 93 10.15 -4.28 9.49
N GLY A 94 8.90 -4.10 9.05
CA GLY A 94 8.32 -2.81 8.68
C GLY A 94 8.03 -1.88 9.86
N ALA A 95 7.58 -0.66 9.57
CA ALA A 95 6.91 0.22 10.54
C ALA A 95 5.63 0.84 9.94
N HIS A 96 4.99 0.12 9.01
CA HIS A 96 3.90 0.63 8.18
C HIS A 96 2.50 0.25 8.69
N ALA A 97 2.35 -0.83 9.45
CA ALA A 97 1.05 -1.29 9.95
C ALA A 97 1.21 -2.00 11.31
N PRO A 98 0.77 -1.38 12.42
CA PRO A 98 0.74 -2.02 13.73
C PRO A 98 0.16 -3.43 13.68
N THR A 99 0.69 -4.37 14.45
CA THR A 99 0.34 -5.82 14.45
C THR A 99 0.69 -6.63 13.18
N TYR A 100 1.02 -5.98 12.07
CA TYR A 100 1.41 -6.63 10.81
C TYR A 100 2.90 -6.49 10.46
N ASN A 101 3.61 -5.50 11.01
CA ASN A 101 5.02 -5.21 10.69
C ASN A 101 5.96 -6.44 10.71
N THR A 102 5.76 -7.38 11.63
CA THR A 102 6.64 -8.56 11.83
C THR A 102 6.21 -9.80 11.04
N LYS A 103 5.11 -9.71 10.28
CA LYS A 103 4.50 -10.84 9.55
C LYS A 103 4.01 -10.47 8.16
N SER A 104 4.47 -9.34 7.62
CA SER A 104 4.02 -8.82 6.32
C SER A 104 5.12 -8.08 5.57
N ILE A 105 4.91 -7.93 4.26
CA ILE A 105 5.62 -6.97 3.41
C ILE A 105 4.69 -5.78 3.15
N GLY A 106 5.09 -4.59 3.58
CA GLY A 106 4.38 -3.34 3.28
C GLY A 106 4.83 -2.71 1.97
N ILE A 107 3.89 -2.51 1.05
CA ILE A 107 4.14 -1.93 -0.27
C ILE A 107 3.37 -0.60 -0.37
N CYS A 108 4.08 0.50 -0.52
CA CYS A 108 3.50 1.83 -0.69
C CYS A 108 3.54 2.26 -2.15
N ILE A 109 2.41 2.70 -2.71
CA ILE A 109 2.38 3.36 -4.02
C ILE A 109 2.45 4.87 -3.82
N ILE A 110 3.39 5.54 -4.48
CA ILE A 110 3.56 7.00 -4.41
C ILE A 110 2.28 7.69 -4.90
N GLY A 111 1.77 8.62 -4.09
CA GLY A 111 0.61 9.43 -4.42
C GLY A 111 -0.46 9.43 -3.34
N ASP A 112 -1.53 10.15 -3.64
CA ASP A 112 -2.79 10.12 -2.89
C ASP A 112 -3.88 9.56 -3.80
N PHE A 113 -4.65 8.63 -3.24
CA PHE A 113 -5.73 7.91 -3.93
C PHE A 113 -7.00 7.92 -3.08
N THR A 114 -7.07 8.86 -2.13
CA THR A 114 -8.29 9.18 -1.39
C THR A 114 -9.26 9.82 -2.38
N SER A 115 -10.49 9.31 -2.43
CA SER A 115 -11.52 9.93 -3.27
C SER A 115 -11.87 11.30 -2.70
N LEU A 116 -11.94 12.32 -3.55
CA LEU A 116 -12.42 13.66 -3.16
C LEU A 116 -13.95 13.69 -2.99
N LEU A 117 -14.67 12.66 -3.45
CA LEU A 117 -16.13 12.64 -3.41
C LEU A 117 -16.65 12.39 -2.00
N GLU A 118 -16.11 11.44 -1.23
CA GLU A 118 -16.62 11.12 0.12
C GLU A 118 -16.44 12.28 1.12
N THR A 119 -15.32 12.99 1.10
CA THR A 119 -15.06 14.11 2.03
C THR A 119 -16.05 15.27 1.85
N ALA A 120 -16.54 15.48 0.62
CA ALA A 120 -17.52 16.53 0.32
C ALA A 120 -18.94 16.15 0.74
N VAL A 121 -19.30 14.85 0.71
CA VAL A 121 -20.65 14.40 1.11
C VAL A 121 -20.78 14.28 2.63
N SER A 122 -19.72 13.85 3.32
CA SER A 122 -19.75 13.67 4.78
C SER A 122 -19.68 14.99 5.59
N SER A 123 -19.24 16.09 4.98
CA SER A 123 -19.12 17.40 5.65
C SER A 123 -20.36 18.29 5.54
N GLY A 124 -21.46 17.80 4.95
CA GLY A 124 -22.73 18.54 4.84
C GLY A 124 -22.63 19.89 4.11
N SER A 125 -21.50 20.17 3.47
CA SER A 125 -21.14 21.48 2.93
C SER A 125 -21.27 21.55 1.41
N VAL A 126 -22.33 20.94 0.87
CA VAL A 126 -22.78 21.25 -0.49
C VAL A 126 -23.99 22.18 -0.39
N PRO A 127 -23.81 23.51 -0.52
CA PRO A 127 -24.93 24.36 -0.92
C PRO A 127 -25.42 23.80 -2.25
N SER A 128 -26.74 23.66 -2.39
CA SER A 128 -27.42 23.30 -3.63
C SER A 128 -26.81 24.02 -4.83
N LEU A 129 -25.86 23.35 -5.48
CA LEU A 129 -25.15 23.85 -6.64
C LEU A 129 -25.46 22.87 -7.75
N ARG A 130 -26.58 23.16 -8.41
CA ARG A 130 -26.76 22.85 -9.83
C ARG A 130 -25.60 23.51 -10.58
N VAL A 131 -24.47 22.80 -10.72
CA VAL A 131 -23.39 23.21 -11.62
C VAL A 131 -23.51 22.41 -12.90
N ILE A 132 -23.66 23.20 -13.94
CA ILE A 132 -23.85 22.88 -15.33
C ILE A 132 -22.67 22.04 -15.82
N ILE A 133 -23.00 21.00 -16.59
CA ILE A 133 -22.08 20.20 -17.41
C ILE A 133 -21.27 21.14 -18.31
N VAL A 134 -20.01 21.41 -17.96
CA VAL A 134 -19.02 22.06 -18.84
C VAL A 134 -17.65 21.44 -18.53
N HIS A 135 -17.17 20.58 -19.44
CA HIS A 135 -15.80 20.02 -19.55
C HIS A 135 -15.34 18.98 -18.48
N THR A 136 -15.87 17.76 -18.61
CA THR A 136 -15.25 16.41 -18.43
C THR A 136 -13.86 16.17 -17.80
N HIS A 137 -13.42 16.88 -16.75
CA HIS A 137 -12.15 16.56 -16.05
C HIS A 137 -12.16 16.70 -14.52
N PHE A 138 -13.32 16.85 -13.88
CA PHE A 138 -13.44 16.74 -12.43
C PHE A 138 -14.26 15.49 -12.10
N LEU A 139 -13.84 14.72 -11.10
CA LEU A 139 -14.53 13.57 -10.48
C LEU A 139 -14.15 12.14 -10.92
N ALA A 140 -13.00 11.92 -11.58
CA ALA A 140 -12.46 10.55 -11.64
C ALA A 140 -11.56 10.33 -10.40
N ASP A 141 -11.90 9.32 -9.60
CA ASP A 141 -11.03 8.78 -8.56
C ASP A 141 -9.65 8.50 -9.17
N ARG A 142 -8.61 9.20 -8.71
CA ARG A 142 -7.25 8.99 -9.23
C ARG A 142 -6.79 7.61 -8.77
N LEU A 143 -6.47 6.75 -9.72
CA LEU A 143 -5.78 5.48 -9.49
C LEU A 143 -4.30 5.61 -9.84
N PRO A 144 -3.42 4.77 -9.27
CA PRO A 144 -2.08 4.61 -9.83
C PRO A 144 -2.16 4.19 -11.29
N ASN A 145 -1.19 4.61 -12.10
CA ASN A 145 -1.13 4.15 -13.48
C ASN A 145 -0.86 2.63 -13.58
N GLN A 146 -1.09 2.06 -14.76
CA GLN A 146 -0.93 0.62 -14.98
C GLN A 146 0.50 0.12 -14.72
N ALA A 147 1.52 0.94 -14.95
CA ALA A 147 2.91 0.58 -14.69
C ALA A 147 3.15 0.33 -13.20
N ALA A 148 2.65 1.20 -12.32
CA ALA A 148 2.72 1.02 -10.88
C ALA A 148 1.92 -0.23 -10.42
N LEU A 149 0.68 -0.39 -10.91
CA LEU A 149 -0.16 -1.55 -10.54
C LEU A 149 0.51 -2.88 -10.96
N ASN A 150 1.09 -2.92 -12.16
CA ASN A 150 1.83 -4.09 -12.64
C ASN A 150 3.08 -4.35 -11.82
N ALA A 151 3.84 -3.30 -11.47
CA ALA A 151 5.04 -3.44 -10.65
C ALA A 151 4.73 -4.02 -9.26
N VAL A 152 3.61 -3.64 -8.63
CA VAL A 152 3.18 -4.24 -7.36
C VAL A 152 2.85 -5.72 -7.54
N LYS A 153 2.07 -6.08 -8.57
CA LYS A 153 1.70 -7.48 -8.84
C LYS A 153 2.94 -8.35 -9.10
N GLN A 154 3.86 -7.86 -9.94
CA GLN A 154 5.14 -8.54 -10.23
C GLN A 154 6.03 -8.65 -8.99
N LEU A 155 6.06 -7.61 -8.13
CA LEU A 155 6.83 -7.64 -6.89
C LEU A 155 6.32 -8.73 -5.95
N ILE A 156 5.00 -8.83 -5.77
CA ILE A 156 4.39 -9.86 -4.93
C ILE A 156 4.68 -11.25 -5.49
N GLN A 157 4.50 -11.46 -6.79
CA GLN A 157 4.82 -12.74 -7.44
C GLN A 157 6.29 -13.11 -7.25
N CYS A 158 7.22 -12.16 -7.46
CA CYS A 158 8.64 -12.37 -7.21
C CYS A 158 8.92 -12.75 -5.74
N GLY A 159 8.20 -12.15 -4.79
CA GLY A 159 8.27 -12.51 -3.38
C GLY A 159 7.78 -13.93 -3.10
N VAL A 160 6.76 -14.41 -3.82
CA VAL A 160 6.29 -15.80 -3.75
C VAL A 160 7.34 -16.75 -4.32
N ASP A 161 7.86 -16.47 -5.52
CA ASP A 161 8.83 -17.32 -6.22
C ASP A 161 10.16 -17.43 -5.46
N SER A 162 10.54 -16.37 -4.73
CA SER A 162 11.76 -16.33 -3.91
C SER A 162 11.54 -16.75 -2.44
N ASN A 163 10.38 -17.32 -2.11
CA ASN A 163 10.00 -17.78 -0.78
C ASN A 163 10.12 -16.68 0.31
N LYS A 164 9.85 -15.43 -0.06
CA LYS A 164 9.73 -14.27 0.85
C LYS A 164 8.29 -14.05 1.29
N ILE A 165 7.33 -14.38 0.44
CA ILE A 165 5.89 -14.33 0.68
C ILE A 165 5.35 -15.75 0.49
N ARG A 166 4.47 -16.24 1.36
CA ARG A 166 3.84 -17.56 1.14
C ARG A 166 2.95 -17.53 -0.08
N SER A 167 2.85 -18.62 -0.83
CA SER A 167 1.86 -18.74 -1.92
C SER A 167 0.41 -18.64 -1.44
N THR A 168 0.14 -18.82 -0.14
CA THR A 168 -1.18 -18.68 0.49
C THR A 168 -1.37 -17.36 1.24
N TYR A 169 -0.55 -16.35 0.94
CA TYR A 169 -0.61 -15.06 1.61
C TYR A 169 -2.00 -14.41 1.53
N GLN A 170 -2.25 -13.47 2.43
CA GLN A 170 -3.42 -12.59 2.42
C GLN A 170 -2.99 -11.20 1.97
N LEU A 171 -3.69 -10.64 0.99
CA LEU A 171 -3.53 -9.27 0.54
C LEU A 171 -4.58 -8.39 1.19
N ILE A 172 -4.13 -7.32 1.86
CA ILE A 172 -4.99 -6.37 2.55
C ILE A 172 -4.57 -4.93 2.26
N GLY A 173 -5.51 -4.00 2.36
CA GLY A 173 -5.23 -2.56 2.47
C GLY A 173 -4.95 -2.17 3.91
N HIS A 174 -4.13 -1.14 4.12
CA HIS A 174 -3.76 -0.69 5.47
C HIS A 174 -4.98 -0.44 6.39
N ARG A 175 -6.06 0.13 5.86
CA ARG A 175 -7.31 0.39 6.61
C ARG A 175 -7.95 -0.83 7.28
N GLN A 176 -7.60 -2.06 6.86
CA GLN A 176 -8.09 -3.28 7.50
C GLN A 176 -7.32 -3.66 8.77
N ASN A 177 -6.30 -2.87 9.14
CA ASN A 177 -5.61 -3.01 10.41
C ASN A 177 -6.41 -2.37 11.54
N THR A 178 -7.10 -3.18 12.34
CA THR A 178 -7.94 -2.69 13.45
C THR A 178 -7.15 -2.04 14.59
N ALA A 179 -5.82 -2.18 14.64
CA ALA A 179 -4.98 -1.52 15.63
C ALA A 179 -4.69 -0.04 15.30
N SER A 180 -5.08 0.45 14.12
CA SER A 180 -4.92 1.86 13.73
C SER A 180 -5.97 2.28 12.70
N SER A 181 -6.78 3.30 13.01
CA SER A 181 -7.70 3.89 12.03
C SER A 181 -6.93 4.71 11.00
N THR A 182 -7.16 4.44 9.71
CA THR A 182 -6.51 5.14 8.60
C THR A 182 -7.32 4.97 7.31
N ASP A 183 -7.34 6.01 6.46
CA ASP A 183 -7.94 5.93 5.12
C ASP A 183 -7.03 5.25 4.10
N CYS A 184 -5.77 5.00 4.43
CA CYS A 184 -4.80 4.34 3.56
C CYS A 184 -5.30 2.94 3.14
N PRO A 185 -5.23 2.54 1.85
CA PRO A 185 -4.50 3.16 0.74
C PRO A 185 -5.31 4.18 -0.10
N GLY A 186 -6.36 4.79 0.45
CA GLY A 186 -7.31 5.62 -0.29
C GLY A 186 -8.38 4.78 -0.99
N ASN A 187 -9.56 5.36 -1.21
CA ASN A 187 -10.73 4.62 -1.69
C ASN A 187 -10.55 4.03 -3.09
N ALA A 188 -9.93 4.80 -4.00
CA ALA A 188 -9.72 4.36 -5.37
C ALA A 188 -8.87 3.09 -5.39
N LEU A 189 -7.68 3.17 -4.77
CA LEU A 189 -6.75 2.05 -4.71
C LEU A 189 -7.27 0.90 -3.85
N TYR A 190 -8.01 1.18 -2.78
CA TYR A 190 -8.65 0.14 -1.97
C TYR A 190 -9.69 -0.65 -2.77
N ASN A 191 -10.48 0.01 -3.61
CA ASN A 191 -11.44 -0.66 -4.48
C ASN A 191 -10.76 -1.45 -5.60
N GLU A 192 -9.65 -0.94 -6.15
CA GLU A 192 -8.84 -1.68 -7.13
C GLU A 192 -8.30 -2.99 -6.55
N ILE A 193 -7.68 -2.98 -5.36
CA ILE A 193 -7.05 -4.19 -4.79
C ILE A 193 -8.05 -5.27 -4.38
N LYS A 194 -9.34 -4.96 -4.21
CA LYS A 194 -10.39 -5.96 -3.97
C LYS A 194 -10.54 -6.96 -5.13
N SER A 195 -10.14 -6.55 -6.34
CA SER A 195 -10.17 -7.41 -7.52
C SER A 195 -8.92 -8.30 -7.67
N TRP A 196 -7.89 -8.10 -6.84
CA TRP A 196 -6.63 -8.81 -6.98
C TRP A 196 -6.68 -10.20 -6.34
N SER A 197 -5.87 -11.12 -6.86
CA SER A 197 -5.64 -12.41 -6.23
C SER A 197 -5.18 -12.23 -4.78
N HIS A 198 -5.63 -13.13 -3.90
CA HIS A 198 -5.36 -13.12 -2.46
C HIS A 198 -5.98 -11.97 -1.65
N TRP A 199 -6.80 -11.12 -2.26
CA TRP A 199 -7.60 -10.15 -1.51
C TRP A 199 -8.37 -10.84 -0.38
N THR A 200 -8.24 -10.30 0.84
CA THR A 200 -8.92 -10.84 2.02
C THR A 200 -9.71 -9.74 2.70
N ALA A 201 -11.05 -9.81 2.66
CA ALA A 201 -11.92 -8.80 3.26
C ALA A 201 -11.78 -8.73 4.80
N ASN A 202 -11.69 -9.90 5.45
CA ASN A 202 -11.62 -10.04 6.90
C ASN A 202 -10.35 -10.81 7.29
N PRO A 203 -9.19 -10.13 7.38
CA PRO A 203 -7.96 -10.79 7.76
C PRO A 203 -8.10 -11.34 9.18
N LYS A 204 -8.11 -12.67 9.31
CA LYS A 204 -8.18 -13.32 10.62
C LYS A 204 -6.92 -12.96 11.40
N SER A 205 -7.08 -12.56 12.65
CA SER A 205 -5.97 -12.52 13.61
C SER A 205 -5.38 -13.93 13.69
N VAL A 206 -4.20 -14.13 13.10
CA VAL A 206 -3.40 -15.34 13.34
C VAL A 206 -2.95 -15.34 14.80
N ASN A 207 -3.83 -15.87 15.65
CA ASN A 207 -3.61 -16.54 16.94
C ASN A 207 -4.98 -16.80 17.60
N GLY A 208 -5.80 -17.71 17.03
CA GLY A 208 -6.76 -18.55 17.77
C GLY A 208 -7.74 -17.95 18.79
N ILE A 209 -7.88 -16.64 18.90
CA ILE A 209 -8.84 -15.99 19.79
C ILE A 209 -9.88 -15.34 18.87
N GLN A 210 -10.99 -16.07 18.69
CA GLN A 210 -12.23 -15.40 18.34
C GLN A 210 -12.51 -14.39 19.45
N ILE A 211 -12.57 -13.11 19.11
CA ILE A 211 -13.38 -12.21 19.93
C ILE A 211 -14.80 -12.66 19.66
N ALA A 212 -15.36 -13.38 20.63
CA ALA A 212 -16.78 -13.69 20.64
C ALA A 212 -17.55 -12.37 20.56
N GLY A 213 -18.31 -12.17 19.48
CA GLY A 213 -19.25 -11.07 19.43
C GLY A 213 -19.41 -10.33 18.11
N GLU A 214 -19.40 -11.00 16.96
CA GLU A 214 -20.23 -10.54 15.85
C GLU A 214 -21.02 -11.76 15.37
N LYS A 215 -22.32 -11.75 15.64
CA LYS A 215 -23.24 -12.75 15.12
C LYS A 215 -23.21 -12.65 13.61
N GLU A 216 -23.09 -13.79 12.95
CA GLU A 216 -23.43 -13.93 11.55
C GLU A 216 -24.86 -13.41 11.36
N ASP A 217 -25.04 -12.35 10.57
CA ASP A 217 -26.35 -12.03 10.02
C ASP A 217 -26.60 -13.01 8.87
N PRO A 218 -27.64 -13.86 8.96
CA PRO A 218 -27.89 -14.89 7.97
C PRO A 218 -28.43 -14.27 6.69
N ILE A 219 -27.89 -14.75 5.57
CA ILE A 219 -28.58 -15.06 4.31
C ILE A 219 -29.94 -14.37 4.13
N ASN A 220 -30.02 -13.47 3.15
CA ASN A 220 -31.24 -13.28 2.37
C ASN A 220 -30.90 -13.39 0.89
N ASP A 221 -30.87 -14.64 0.43
CA ASP A 221 -31.39 -14.99 -0.90
C ASP A 221 -32.90 -15.27 -0.77
N ALA A 222 -33.63 -14.94 -1.83
CA ALA A 222 -35.05 -15.21 -2.14
C ALA A 222 -36.08 -14.11 -1.81
N ALA A 223 -36.31 -13.21 -2.79
CA ALA A 223 -37.58 -13.10 -3.53
C ALA A 223 -37.40 -12.15 -4.74
#